data_AF-R1FWY4-F1
#
_entry.id   AF-R1FWY4-F1
#
_cell.length_a   1.000
_cell.length_b   1.000
_cell.length_c   1.000
_cell.angle_alpha   90.00
_cell.angle_beta   90.00
_cell.angle_gamma   90.00
#
_symmetry.space_group_name_H-M   'P 1'
#
loop_
_entity.id
_entity.type
_entity.pdbx_description
1 polymer ?
#
loop_
_entity_poly.entity_id
_entity_poly.type
_entity_poly.pdbx_seq_one_letter_code
_entity_poly.pdbx_strand_id
1 'polypeptide(L)'
;MTTRDTVQAYHRARFAGDVTAAAAQLADTFTFRSPLIASADARGHLDGLAGFVGIVTGVDLISELYGESEATLVYDVHTATPVGTQHTAEHFRLRNGKIEAISLVFDATRWRPLMAAVTRPDARERG
;
A
#
# COMPACT_ATOMS: atom_id res chain seq x y z
N MET A 1 -21.02 -7.88 -0.34
CA MET A 1 -20.08 -6.86 -0.86
C MET A 1 -19.34 -7.52 -2.01
N THR A 2 -19.29 -6.89 -3.18
CA THR A 2 -18.57 -7.46 -4.33
C THR A 2 -17.06 -7.27 -4.16
N THR A 3 -16.26 -8.01 -4.92
CA THR A 3 -14.80 -7.81 -4.95
C THR A 3 -14.41 -6.39 -5.32
N ARG A 4 -15.14 -5.78 -6.25
CA ARG A 4 -14.99 -4.37 -6.60
C ARG A 4 -15.23 -3.45 -5.39
N ASP A 5 -16.35 -3.62 -4.71
CA ASP A 5 -16.72 -2.76 -3.57
C ASP A 5 -15.67 -2.82 -2.45
N THR A 6 -15.21 -4.02 -2.09
CA THR A 6 -14.22 -4.22 -1.03
C THR A 6 -12.87 -3.59 -1.41
N VAL A 7 -12.39 -3.82 -2.63
CA VAL A 7 -11.09 -3.31 -3.09
C VAL A 7 -11.11 -1.79 -3.24
N GLN A 8 -12.17 -1.21 -3.80
CA GLN A 8 -12.29 0.25 -3.92
C GLN A 8 -12.46 0.93 -2.54
N ALA A 9 -13.18 0.30 -1.61
CA ALA A 9 -13.28 0.80 -0.24
C ALA A 9 -11.91 0.80 0.45
N TYR A 10 -11.14 -0.28 0.32
CA TYR A 10 -9.79 -0.37 0.87
C TYR A 10 -8.86 0.67 0.23
N HIS A 11 -8.81 0.76 -1.10
CA HIS A 11 -7.92 1.66 -1.82
C HIS A 11 -8.19 3.12 -1.44
N ARG A 12 -9.47 3.53 -1.40
CA ARG A 12 -9.87 4.87 -0.95
C ARG A 12 -9.47 5.14 0.50
N ALA A 13 -9.76 4.21 1.41
CA ALA A 13 -9.41 4.36 2.82
C ALA A 13 -7.89 4.46 3.03
N ARG A 14 -7.11 3.63 2.34
CA ARG A 14 -5.64 3.65 2.35
C ARG A 14 -5.10 5.04 1.98
N PHE A 15 -5.51 5.59 0.84
CA PHE A 15 -5.01 6.89 0.40
C PHE A 15 -5.62 8.09 1.12
N ALA A 16 -6.75 7.91 1.82
CA ALA A 16 -7.28 8.89 2.76
C ALA A 16 -6.58 8.85 4.14
N GLY A 17 -5.69 7.87 4.38
CA GLY A 17 -5.09 7.65 5.70
C GLY A 17 -6.05 7.10 6.76
N ASP A 18 -7.23 6.62 6.36
CA ASP A 18 -8.21 6.02 7.26
C ASP A 18 -7.85 4.56 7.55
N VAL A 19 -6.98 4.39 8.54
CA VAL A 19 -6.52 3.07 9.01
C VAL A 19 -7.69 2.18 9.41
N THR A 20 -8.72 2.73 10.05
CA THR A 20 -9.85 1.94 10.57
C THR A 20 -10.69 1.41 9.40
N ALA A 21 -11.04 2.28 8.45
CA ALA A 21 -11.81 1.85 7.28
C ALA A 21 -11.01 0.91 6.37
N ALA A 22 -9.69 1.10 6.25
CA ALA A 22 -8.82 0.20 5.51
C ALA A 22 -8.75 -1.17 6.18
N ALA A 23 -8.49 -1.23 7.49
CA ALA A 23 -8.43 -2.46 8.27
C ALA A 23 -9.76 -3.23 8.22
N ALA A 24 -10.89 -2.51 8.19
CA ALA A 24 -12.22 -3.12 8.09
C ALA A 24 -12.43 -3.92 6.78
N GLN A 25 -11.62 -3.72 5.73
CA GLN A 25 -11.70 -4.51 4.49
C GLN A 25 -10.78 -5.75 4.49
N LEU A 26 -9.89 -5.87 5.47
CA LEU A 26 -8.90 -6.95 5.55
C LEU A 26 -9.46 -8.15 6.33
N ALA A 27 -9.00 -9.34 5.99
CA ALA A 27 -9.30 -10.57 6.74
C ALA A 27 -8.38 -10.69 7.96
N ASP A 28 -8.79 -11.47 8.97
CA ASP A 28 -7.94 -11.74 10.14
C ASP A 28 -6.63 -12.46 9.77
N THR A 29 -6.64 -13.20 8.65
CA THR A 29 -5.47 -13.92 8.12
C THR A 29 -4.70 -13.11 7.05
N PHE A 30 -4.84 -11.78 7.07
CA PHE A 30 -4.30 -10.91 6.03
C PHE A 30 -2.77 -10.98 5.93
N THR A 31 -2.26 -11.02 4.71
CA THR A 31 -0.82 -10.91 4.42
C THR A 31 -0.53 -9.82 3.38
N PHE A 32 0.64 -9.20 3.51
CA PHE A 32 1.09 -8.16 2.59
C PHE A 32 2.50 -8.41 2.11
N ARG A 33 2.74 -8.18 0.82
CA ARG A 33 4.08 -8.17 0.23
C ARG A 33 4.25 -7.02 -0.74
N SER A 34 5.41 -6.39 -0.66
CA SER A 34 5.90 -5.41 -1.64
C SER A 34 7.40 -5.60 -1.87
N PRO A 35 8.00 -4.91 -2.86
CA PRO A 35 9.44 -4.86 -3.03
C PRO A 35 10.25 -4.30 -1.84
N LEU A 36 9.60 -3.57 -0.91
CA LEU A 36 10.27 -2.90 0.23
C LEU A 36 10.01 -3.59 1.57
N ILE A 37 8.77 -4.00 1.83
CA ILE A 37 8.33 -4.57 3.10
C ILE A 37 7.39 -5.76 2.87
N ALA A 38 7.29 -6.62 3.88
CA ALA A 38 6.27 -7.66 3.99
C ALA A 38 5.69 -7.66 5.40
N SER A 39 4.42 -8.02 5.53
CA SER A 39 3.72 -8.17 6.81
C SER A 39 2.88 -9.44 6.81
N ALA A 40 2.77 -10.10 7.96
CA ALA A 40 1.91 -11.26 8.18
C ALA A 40 0.57 -10.89 8.83
N ASP A 41 0.33 -9.59 9.07
CA ASP A 41 -0.92 -9.10 9.64
C ASP A 41 -1.26 -7.67 9.16
N ALA A 42 -2.51 -7.27 9.42
CA ALA A 42 -3.04 -5.96 9.05
C ALA A 42 -2.38 -4.81 9.82
N ARG A 43 -1.98 -5.03 11.07
CA ARG A 43 -1.39 -3.99 11.92
C ARG A 43 -0.03 -3.56 11.37
N GLY A 44 0.89 -4.49 11.20
CA GLY A 44 2.22 -4.22 10.66
C GLY A 44 2.21 -3.65 9.25
N HIS A 45 1.18 -3.95 8.46
CA HIS A 45 0.97 -3.34 7.14
C HIS A 45 0.51 -1.88 7.23
N LEU A 46 -0.39 -1.55 8.16
CA LEU A 46 -1.00 -0.22 8.28
C LEU A 46 -0.24 0.72 9.22
N ASP A 47 0.70 0.21 10.04
CA ASP A 47 1.51 1.01 10.98
C ASP A 47 2.26 2.17 10.28
N GLY A 48 2.71 1.96 9.03
CA GLY A 48 3.40 2.96 8.23
C GLY A 48 2.50 3.88 7.41
N LEU A 49 1.18 3.72 7.47
CA LEU A 49 0.25 4.36 6.52
C LEU A 49 0.28 5.89 6.62
N ALA A 50 0.30 6.44 7.83
CA ALA A 50 0.32 7.89 8.04
C ALA A 50 1.57 8.55 7.43
N GLY A 51 2.74 7.93 7.60
CA GLY A 51 3.99 8.40 7.01
C GLY A 51 3.98 8.32 5.48
N PHE A 52 3.41 7.25 4.93
CA PHE A 52 3.24 7.10 3.48
C PHE A 52 2.29 8.16 2.90
N VAL A 53 1.08 8.33 3.47
CA VAL A 53 0.12 9.32 2.98
C VAL A 53 0.66 10.74 3.08
N GLY A 54 1.47 11.04 4.11
CA GLY A 54 2.12 12.34 4.27
C GLY A 54 3.08 12.73 3.14
N ILE A 55 3.59 11.78 2.35
CA ILE A 55 4.43 12.05 1.18
C ILE A 55 3.68 11.93 -0.15
N VAL A 56 2.45 11.41 -0.17
CA VAL A 56 1.65 11.24 -1.39
C VAL A 56 0.96 12.55 -1.74
N THR A 57 1.12 12.99 -2.98
CA THR A 57 0.48 14.21 -3.51
C THR A 57 -0.68 13.94 -4.44
N GLY A 58 -0.83 12.71 -4.92
CA GLY A 58 -1.91 12.30 -5.80
C GLY A 58 -1.84 10.82 -6.17
N VAL A 59 -2.95 10.29 -6.65
CA VAL A 59 -3.07 8.93 -7.18
C VAL A 59 -3.89 8.97 -8.45
N ASP A 60 -3.30 8.48 -9.54
CA ASP A 60 -3.98 8.36 -10.83
C ASP A 60 -4.24 6.88 -11.12
N LEU A 61 -5.51 6.49 -11.05
CA LEU A 61 -5.94 5.12 -11.36
C LEU A 61 -5.95 4.91 -12.88
N ILE A 62 -5.13 3.97 -13.37
CA ILE A 62 -4.97 3.69 -14.80
C ILE A 62 -5.88 2.55 -15.24
N SER A 63 -5.98 1.49 -14.44
CA SER A 63 -6.80 0.32 -14.77
C SER A 63 -7.26 -0.43 -13.54
N GLU A 64 -8.45 -1.02 -13.64
CA GLU A 64 -9.00 -1.94 -12.65
C GLU A 64 -9.53 -3.19 -13.35
N LEU A 65 -9.05 -4.36 -12.94
CA LEU A 65 -9.54 -5.66 -13.40
C LEU A 65 -10.10 -6.42 -12.21
N TYR A 66 -11.28 -6.98 -12.36
CA TYR A 66 -12.03 -7.62 -11.29
C TYR A 66 -12.43 -9.03 -11.69
N GLY A 67 -12.06 -10.00 -10.85
CA GLY A 67 -12.61 -11.36 -10.84
C GLY A 67 -13.57 -11.55 -9.68
N GLU A 68 -14.03 -12.78 -9.49
CA GLU A 68 -14.95 -13.12 -8.39
C GLU A 68 -14.28 -12.98 -7.02
N SER A 69 -13.01 -13.38 -6.89
CA SER A 69 -12.25 -13.41 -5.63
C SER A 69 -10.87 -12.76 -5.73
N GLU A 70 -10.62 -12.01 -6.79
CA GLU A 70 -9.37 -11.27 -6.98
C GLU A 70 -9.58 -9.97 -7.75
N ALA A 71 -8.64 -9.05 -7.59
CA ALA A 71 -8.58 -7.84 -8.39
C ALA A 71 -7.13 -7.44 -8.68
N THR A 72 -6.94 -6.70 -9.77
CA THR A 72 -5.68 -6.03 -10.08
C THR A 72 -5.96 -4.57 -10.35
N LEU A 73 -5.27 -3.69 -9.64
CA LEU A 73 -5.26 -2.26 -9.89
C LEU A 73 -3.90 -1.88 -10.48
N VAL A 74 -3.92 -1.02 -11.49
CA VAL A 74 -2.73 -0.34 -12.01
C VAL A 74 -2.93 1.14 -11.79
N TYR A 75 -2.00 1.79 -11.09
CA TYR A 75 -2.09 3.20 -10.74
C TYR A 75 -0.72 3.82 -10.53
N ASP A 76 -0.70 5.14 -10.67
CA ASP A 76 0.45 5.97 -10.37
C ASP A 76 0.26 6.60 -8.99
N VAL A 77 1.30 6.52 -8.16
CA VAL A 77 1.38 7.27 -6.91
C VAL A 77 2.36 8.42 -7.10
N HIS A 78 1.88 9.65 -7.01
CA HIS A 78 2.73 10.82 -7.02
C HIS A 78 3.22 11.14 -5.62
N THR A 79 4.51 11.40 -5.46
CA THR A 79 5.10 11.70 -4.16
C THR A 79 5.88 13.00 -4.18
N ALA A 80 5.87 13.71 -3.05
CA ALA A 80 6.71 14.90 -2.82
C ALA A 80 8.17 14.52 -2.47
N THR A 81 8.69 13.44 -3.06
CA THR A 81 10.03 12.91 -2.80
C THR A 81 10.84 12.82 -4.10
N PRO A 82 12.17 12.63 -4.05
CA PRO A 82 12.98 12.37 -5.23
C PRO A 82 12.60 11.10 -6.02
N VAL A 83 11.74 10.24 -5.48
CA VAL A 83 11.16 9.13 -6.24
C VAL A 83 10.27 9.65 -7.37
N GLY A 84 9.56 10.76 -7.16
CA GLY A 84 8.57 11.28 -8.10
C GLY A 84 7.34 10.37 -8.15
N THR A 85 7.06 9.82 -9.33
CA THR A 85 5.93 8.92 -9.57
C THR A 85 6.34 7.46 -9.42
N GLN A 86 5.57 6.69 -8.65
CA GLN A 86 5.66 5.24 -8.58
C GLN A 86 4.56 4.61 -9.43
N HIS A 87 4.94 3.95 -10.52
CA HIS A 87 4.06 3.08 -11.29
C HIS A 87 3.83 1.77 -10.55
N THR A 88 2.57 1.49 -10.21
CA THR A 88 2.21 0.41 -9.30
C THR A 88 1.23 -0.55 -9.95
N ALA A 89 1.49 -1.84 -9.81
CA ALA A 89 0.48 -2.87 -9.92
C ALA A 89 0.21 -3.46 -8.53
N GLU A 90 -1.06 -3.51 -8.12
CA GLU A 90 -1.50 -4.09 -6.86
C GLU A 90 -2.49 -5.21 -7.13
N HIS A 91 -2.13 -6.42 -6.73
CA HIS A 91 -3.01 -7.58 -6.81
C HIS A 91 -3.61 -7.88 -5.44
N PHE A 92 -4.91 -8.18 -5.44
CA PHE A 92 -5.71 -8.48 -4.28
C PHE A 92 -6.26 -9.89 -4.40
N ARG A 93 -6.18 -10.67 -3.32
CA ARG A 93 -6.95 -11.90 -3.15
C ARG A 93 -7.97 -11.72 -2.06
N LEU A 94 -9.18 -12.20 -2.30
CA LEU A 94 -10.30 -12.08 -1.38
C LEU A 94 -10.83 -13.45 -0.98
N ARG A 95 -11.25 -13.54 0.27
CA ARG A 95 -11.96 -14.68 0.84
C ARG A 95 -13.10 -14.16 1.71
N ASN A 96 -14.31 -14.67 1.48
CA ASN A 96 -15.51 -14.26 2.22
C ASN A 96 -15.75 -12.73 2.20
N GLY A 97 -15.46 -12.07 1.07
CA GLY A 97 -15.66 -10.63 0.90
C GLY A 97 -14.63 -9.73 1.61
N LYS A 98 -13.57 -10.32 2.18
CA LYS A 98 -12.44 -9.61 2.80
C LYS A 98 -11.16 -9.87 2.01
N ILE A 99 -10.25 -8.91 2.02
CA ILE A 99 -8.92 -9.05 1.40
C ILE A 99 -8.06 -9.91 2.31
N GLU A 100 -7.62 -11.07 1.83
CA GLU A 100 -6.72 -11.97 2.56
C GLU A 100 -5.25 -11.79 2.18
N ALA A 101 -4.98 -11.24 0.99
CA ALA A 101 -3.62 -10.95 0.57
C ALA A 101 -3.55 -9.75 -0.36
N ILE A 102 -2.48 -8.96 -0.21
CA ILE A 102 -2.09 -7.92 -1.15
C ILE A 102 -0.64 -8.16 -1.61
N SER A 103 -0.42 -8.08 -2.91
CA SER A 103 0.90 -8.09 -3.53
C SER A 103 1.10 -6.85 -4.39
N LEU A 104 2.06 -6.02 -4.01
CA LEU A 104 2.50 -4.87 -4.80
C LEU A 104 3.68 -5.22 -5.69
N VAL A 105 3.69 -4.61 -6.87
CA VAL A 105 4.79 -4.62 -7.82
C VAL A 105 5.07 -3.18 -8.26
N PHE A 106 6.29 -2.72 -8.05
CA PHE A 106 6.80 -1.43 -8.50
C PHE A 106 8.34 -1.43 -8.50
N ASP A 107 8.96 -0.46 -9.15
CA ASP A 107 10.42 -0.28 -9.09
C ASP A 107 10.85 0.36 -7.75
N ALA A 108 11.47 -0.45 -6.89
CA ALA A 108 11.97 -0.02 -5.59
C ALA A 108 13.32 0.71 -5.65
N THR A 109 13.99 0.79 -6.81
CA THR A 109 15.37 1.31 -6.91
C THR A 109 15.51 2.71 -6.32
N ARG A 110 14.56 3.60 -6.63
CA ARG A 110 14.55 4.98 -6.11
C ARG A 110 14.12 5.10 -4.66
N TRP A 111 13.43 4.11 -4.11
CA TRP A 111 12.97 4.09 -2.72
C TRP A 111 14.05 3.63 -1.74
N ARG A 112 14.95 2.74 -2.15
CA ARG A 112 15.97 2.15 -1.27
C ARG A 112 16.81 3.18 -0.51
N PRO A 113 17.28 4.29 -1.11
CA PRO A 113 18.04 5.31 -0.38
C PRO A 113 17.22 6.00 0.73
N LEU A 114 15.93 6.27 0.47
CA LEU A 114 15.04 6.89 1.46
C LEU A 114 14.77 5.94 2.62
N MET A 115 14.48 4.66 2.33
CA MET A 115 14.26 3.64 3.36
C MET A 115 15.50 3.45 4.24
N ALA A 116 16.71 3.43 3.65
CA ALA A 116 17.94 3.35 4.42
C ALA A 116 18.18 4.56 5.34
N ALA A 117 17.69 5.74 4.97
CA ALA A 117 17.77 6.94 5.80
C ALA A 117 16.79 6.91 6.99
N VAL A 118 15.62 6.29 6.82
CA VAL A 118 14.60 6.14 7.88
C VAL A 118 14.98 5.05 8.89
N THR A 119 15.61 3.96 8.45
CA THR A 119 16.01 2.85 9.35
C THR A 119 17.30 3.12 10.14
N ARG A 120 17.98 4.26 9.92
CA ARG A 120 19.15 4.66 10.72
C ARG A 120 18.74 5.72 11.74
N PRO A 121 18.55 5.38 13.03
CA PRO A 121 18.42 6.39 14.08
C PRO A 121 19.80 7.02 14.29
N ASP A 122 19.89 8.32 14.01
CA ASP A 122 21.00 9.24 14.31
C ASP A 122 22.43 8.94 13.81
N ALA A 123 22.82 9.71 12.79
CA ALA A 123 24.17 10.24 12.63
C ALA A 123 24.18 11.78 12.77
N ARG A 124 23.26 12.34 13.57
CA ARG A 124 23.13 13.80 13.81
C ARG A 124 23.50 14.24 15.23
N GLU A 125 24.26 13.43 15.98
CA GLU A 125 24.82 13.82 17.29
C GLU A 125 26.36 13.77 17.37
N ARG A 126 27.08 13.89 16.24
CA ARG A 126 28.54 14.11 16.28
C ARG A 126 28.91 15.22 15.29
N GLY A 127 29.03 16.43 15.80
CA GLY A 127 29.51 17.62 15.11
C GLY A 127 29.50 18.80 16.06
#